data_AF-A0A545STY5-F1
#
_entry.id   AF-A0A545STY5-F1
#
_cell.length_a   1.000
_cell.length_b   1.000
_cell.length_c   1.000
_cell.angle_alpha   90.00
_cell.angle_beta   90.00
_cell.angle_gamma   90.00
#
_symmetry.space_group_name_H-M   'P 1'
#
loop_
_entity.id
_entity.type
_entity.pdbx_description
1 polymer ?
#
loop_
_entity_poly.entity_id
_entity_poly.type
_entity_poly.pdbx_seq_one_letter_code
_entity_poly.pdbx_strand_id
1 'polypeptide(L)'
;MLRHLTTLTEILMASYWLFAFLLAFGLISIDPSLMYSDYENPRVVAWNWSFFPIDIAFVLLGLTATFADLKPALRERLSAIAATLMLCAGGMAISYWVMTQEFDVTWWAVNLWLIVLGILNLTCPTRVGGKTALSSPA
;
A
#
# COMPACT_ATOMS: atom_id res chain seq x y z
N MET A 1 2.74 -16.95 -4.36
CA MET A 1 3.09 -16.35 -3.05
C MET A 1 3.02 -14.82 -3.09
N LEU A 2 3.84 -14.13 -3.90
CA LEU A 2 3.87 -12.65 -3.97
C LEU A 2 2.49 -12.01 -4.17
N ARG A 3 1.70 -12.48 -5.15
CA ARG A 3 0.32 -12.00 -5.38
C ARG A 3 -0.52 -11.98 -4.10
N HIS A 4 -0.50 -13.05 -3.31
CA HIS A 4 -1.30 -13.15 -2.08
C HIS A 4 -0.80 -12.18 -1.00
N LEU A 5 0.53 -12.00 -0.88
CA LEU A 5 1.12 -11.03 0.03
C LEU A 5 0.75 -9.59 -0.37
N THR A 6 0.79 -9.26 -1.67
CA THR A 6 0.35 -7.96 -2.18
C THR A 6 -1.11 -7.73 -1.88
N THR A 7 -2.00 -8.70 -2.18
CA THR A 7 -3.43 -8.57 -1.91
C THR A 7 -3.72 -8.44 -0.42
N LEU A 8 -3.05 -9.21 0.44
CA LEU A 8 -3.19 -9.08 1.89
C LEU A 8 -2.78 -7.67 2.34
N THR A 9 -1.69 -7.13 1.81
CA THR A 9 -1.20 -5.79 2.13
C THR A 9 -2.20 -4.71 1.65
N GLU A 10 -2.76 -4.85 0.46
CA GLU A 10 -3.81 -3.96 -0.06
C GLU A 10 -5.06 -3.96 0.84
N ILE A 11 -5.49 -5.13 1.32
CA ILE A 11 -6.63 -5.26 2.25
C ILE A 11 -6.31 -4.66 3.62
N LEU A 12 -5.11 -4.92 4.16
CA LEU A 12 -4.68 -4.34 5.43
C LEU A 12 -4.56 -2.81 5.35
N MET A 13 -4.09 -2.26 4.24
CA MET A 13 -4.07 -0.81 4.03
C MET A 13 -5.49 -0.22 3.97
N ALA A 14 -6.41 -0.87 3.25
CA ALA A 14 -7.81 -0.45 3.25
C ALA A 14 -8.42 -0.47 4.66
N SER A 15 -8.09 -1.51 5.44
CA SER A 15 -8.52 -1.65 6.83
C SER A 15 -7.93 -0.56 7.72
N TYR A 16 -6.65 -0.25 7.57
CA TYR A 16 -5.98 0.83 8.28
C TYR A 16 -6.71 2.16 8.07
N TRP A 17 -7.04 2.51 6.82
CA TRP A 17 -7.76 3.75 6.54
C TRP A 17 -9.19 3.73 7.07
N LEU A 18 -9.88 2.59 7.04
CA LEU A 18 -11.17 2.45 7.70
C LEU A 18 -11.05 2.75 9.22
N PHE A 19 -10.07 2.16 9.90
CA PHE A 19 -9.83 2.44 11.32
C PHE A 19 -9.44 3.91 11.58
N ALA A 20 -8.61 4.50 10.72
CA ALA A 20 -8.23 5.91 10.83
C ALA A 20 -9.45 6.84 10.70
N PHE A 21 -10.38 6.54 9.79
CA PHE A 21 -11.65 7.27 9.71
C PHE A 21 -12.51 7.07 10.96
N LEU A 22 -12.71 5.82 11.40
CA LEU A 22 -13.51 5.55 12.59
C LEU A 22 -12.97 6.27 13.82
N LEU A 23 -11.64 6.31 13.97
CA LEU A 23 -10.96 7.06 15.04
C LEU A 23 -11.19 8.58 14.89
N ALA A 24 -11.02 9.13 13.69
CA ALA A 24 -11.19 10.56 13.43
C ALA A 24 -12.62 11.06 13.65
N PHE A 25 -13.62 10.20 13.42
CA PHE A 25 -15.03 10.49 13.73
C PHE A 25 -15.40 10.20 15.20
N GLY A 26 -14.46 9.74 16.02
CA GLY A 26 -14.70 9.40 17.43
C GLY A 26 -15.60 8.18 17.63
N LEU A 27 -15.73 7.32 16.61
CA LEU A 27 -16.55 6.10 16.67
C LEU A 27 -15.83 4.95 17.38
N ILE A 28 -14.50 5.01 17.44
CA ILE A 28 -13.64 4.10 18.19
C ILE A 28 -12.56 4.91 18.92
N SER A 29 -11.96 4.30 19.94
CA SER A 29 -10.73 4.78 20.59
C SER A 29 -9.65 3.73 20.48
N ILE A 30 -8.39 4.17 20.40
CA ILE A 30 -7.21 3.31 20.36
C ILE A 30 -6.31 3.73 21.51
N ASP A 31 -5.63 2.77 22.12
CA ASP A 31 -4.62 3.04 23.14
C ASP A 31 -3.51 3.94 22.53
N PRO A 32 -3.22 5.12 23.12
CA PRO A 32 -2.18 6.02 22.64
C PRO A 32 -0.80 5.37 22.46
N SER A 33 -0.49 4.31 23.22
CA SER A 33 0.78 3.60 23.10
C SER A 33 0.94 2.82 21.79
N LEU A 34 -0.15 2.58 21.06
CA LEU A 34 -0.13 1.93 19.75
C LEU A 34 0.01 2.93 18.58
N MET A 35 -0.12 4.23 18.86
CA MET A 35 -0.06 5.29 17.85
C MET A 35 1.39 5.66 17.53
N TYR A 36 1.60 6.26 16.36
CA TYR A 36 2.91 6.81 16.01
C TYR A 36 3.24 8.05 16.86
N SER A 37 4.52 8.38 16.95
CA SER A 37 5.00 9.53 17.73
C SER A 37 4.27 10.82 17.36
N ASP A 38 3.90 11.61 18.37
CA ASP A 38 3.20 12.89 18.22
C ASP A 38 1.89 12.83 17.40
N TYR A 39 1.12 11.73 17.48
CA TYR A 39 -0.13 11.58 16.72
C TYR A 39 -1.20 12.64 17.00
N GLU A 40 -1.10 13.38 18.11
CA GLU A 40 -2.00 14.49 18.44
C GLU A 40 -1.56 15.83 17.84
N ASN A 41 -0.30 15.93 17.40
CA ASN A 41 0.22 17.16 16.80
C ASN A 41 -0.46 17.37 15.43
N PRO A 42 -1.17 18.51 15.21
CA PRO A 42 -1.91 18.76 13.98
C PRO A 42 -1.06 18.67 12.71
N ARG A 43 0.26 18.95 12.79
CA ARG A 43 1.16 18.82 11.65
C ARG A 43 1.45 17.36 11.31
N VAL A 44 1.60 16.50 12.32
CA VAL A 44 1.83 15.05 12.13
C VAL A 44 0.54 14.40 11.65
N VAL A 45 -0.62 14.83 12.15
CA VAL A 45 -1.93 14.44 11.61
C VAL A 45 -2.03 14.82 10.13
N ALA A 46 -1.79 16.08 9.77
CA ALA A 46 -1.86 16.52 8.38
C ALA A 46 -0.87 15.75 7.48
N TRP A 47 0.34 15.49 8.00
CA TRP A 47 1.32 14.64 7.33
C TRP A 47 0.77 13.24 7.09
N ASN A 48 0.26 12.52 8.10
CA ASN A 48 -0.32 11.19 7.95
C ASN A 48 -1.52 11.17 6.98
N TRP A 49 -2.40 12.17 7.08
CA TRP A 49 -3.55 12.32 6.18
C TRP A 49 -3.16 12.64 4.74
N SER A 50 -1.96 13.16 4.49
CA SER A 50 -1.44 13.33 3.12
C SER A 50 -1.18 12.00 2.40
N PHE A 51 -1.10 10.88 3.12
CA PHE A 51 -0.95 9.54 2.56
C PHE A 51 -2.28 8.96 2.06
N PHE A 52 -3.43 9.45 2.55
CA PHE A 52 -4.75 8.91 2.19
C PHE A 52 -4.96 8.78 0.67
N PRO A 53 -4.69 9.82 -0.16
CA PRO A 53 -4.93 9.72 -1.59
C PRO A 53 -4.04 8.67 -2.27
N ILE A 54 -2.77 8.57 -1.87
CA ILE A 54 -1.83 7.63 -2.48
C ILE A 54 -2.11 6.20 -2.05
N ASP A 55 -2.45 6.00 -0.77
CA ASP A 55 -2.74 4.69 -0.21
C ASP A 55 -4.00 4.09 -0.82
N ILE A 56 -5.08 4.87 -0.85
CA ILE A 56 -6.32 4.42 -1.48
C ILE A 56 -6.15 4.22 -2.98
N ALA A 57 -5.40 5.08 -3.67
CA ALA A 57 -5.12 4.88 -5.09
C ALA A 57 -4.40 3.55 -5.34
N PHE A 58 -3.35 3.22 -4.57
CA PHE A 58 -2.66 1.95 -4.79
C PHE A 58 -3.53 0.74 -4.44
N VAL A 59 -4.34 0.81 -3.39
CA VAL A 59 -5.28 -0.25 -3.01
C VAL A 59 -6.28 -0.50 -4.14
N LEU A 60 -6.95 0.56 -4.62
CA LEU A 60 -7.98 0.44 -5.66
C LEU A 60 -7.40 -0.09 -6.97
N LEU A 61 -6.27 0.48 -7.42
CA LEU A 61 -5.62 0.05 -8.67
C LEU A 61 -5.08 -1.38 -8.55
N GLY A 62 -4.48 -1.72 -7.41
CA GLY A 62 -3.90 -3.03 -7.13
C GLY A 62 -4.94 -4.15 -7.07
N LEU A 63 -6.05 -3.94 -6.36
CA LEU A 63 -7.16 -4.89 -6.29
C LEU A 63 -7.87 -5.01 -7.64
N THR A 64 -8.09 -3.90 -8.34
CA THR A 64 -8.67 -3.91 -9.69
C THR A 64 -7.79 -4.73 -10.64
N ALA A 65 -6.48 -4.51 -10.62
CA ALA A 65 -5.54 -5.30 -11.41
C ALA A 65 -5.51 -6.79 -11.03
N THR A 66 -5.94 -7.14 -9.81
CA THR A 66 -5.94 -8.52 -9.32
C THR A 66 -7.22 -9.27 -9.66
N PHE A 67 -8.37 -8.61 -9.57
CA PHE A 67 -9.68 -9.26 -9.56
C PHE A 67 -10.57 -8.90 -10.76
N ALA A 68 -10.35 -7.77 -11.41
CA ALA A 68 -11.14 -7.41 -12.58
C ALA A 68 -10.70 -8.20 -13.83
N ASP A 69 -11.66 -8.39 -14.74
CA ASP A 69 -11.38 -8.88 -16.08
C ASP A 69 -10.83 -7.73 -16.94
N LEU A 70 -9.52 -7.77 -17.16
CA LEU A 70 -8.77 -6.70 -17.82
C LEU A 70 -7.89 -7.30 -18.90
N LYS A 71 -7.74 -6.56 -20.01
CA LYS A 71 -6.72 -6.85 -21.02
C LYS A 71 -5.32 -6.91 -20.36
N PRO A 72 -4.45 -7.86 -20.78
CA PRO A 72 -3.14 -8.05 -20.14
C PRO A 72 -2.32 -6.77 -19.99
N ALA A 73 -2.24 -5.95 -21.05
CA ALA A 73 -1.49 -4.69 -21.03
C ALA A 73 -2.02 -3.66 -20.02
N LEU A 74 -3.35 -3.59 -19.82
CA LEU A 74 -3.93 -2.69 -18.82
C LEU A 74 -3.68 -3.21 -17.41
N ARG A 75 -3.82 -4.53 -17.20
CA ARG A 75 -3.52 -5.19 -15.92
C ARG A 75 -2.08 -4.92 -15.46
N GLU A 76 -1.13 -5.02 -16.38
CA GLU A 76 0.29 -4.75 -16.12
C GLU A 76 0.52 -3.29 -15.73
N ARG A 77 -0.03 -2.34 -16.50
CA ARG A 77 0.07 -0.90 -16.19
C ARG A 77 -0.51 -0.55 -14.83
N LEU A 78 -1.71 -1.03 -14.52
CA LEU A 78 -2.34 -0.79 -13.21
C LEU A 78 -1.53 -1.41 -12.06
N SER A 79 -0.97 -2.60 -12.28
CA SER A 79 -0.10 -3.25 -11.28
C SER A 79 1.19 -2.46 -11.04
N ALA A 80 1.82 -1.95 -12.09
CA ALA A 80 3.03 -1.14 -11.97
C ALA A 80 2.77 0.21 -11.29
N ILE A 81 1.66 0.87 -11.62
CA ILE A 81 1.25 2.12 -10.96
C ILE A 81 1.01 1.83 -9.47
N ALA A 82 0.21 0.80 -9.14
CA ALA A 82 -0.07 0.44 -7.74
C ALA A 82 1.22 0.13 -6.96
N ALA A 83 2.14 -0.66 -7.53
CA ALA A 83 3.41 -0.99 -6.89
C ALA A 83 4.31 0.24 -6.68
N THR A 84 4.30 1.18 -7.63
CA THR A 84 5.04 2.45 -7.51
C THR A 84 4.46 3.31 -6.40
N LEU A 85 3.13 3.44 -6.31
CA LEU A 85 2.48 4.22 -5.26
C LEU A 85 2.71 3.59 -3.88
N MET A 86 2.66 2.26 -3.77
CA MET A 86 2.99 1.52 -2.54
C MET A 86 4.44 1.79 -2.09
N LEU A 87 5.39 1.76 -3.02
CA LEU A 87 6.80 2.11 -2.76
C LEU A 87 6.93 3.57 -2.28
N CYS A 88 6.24 4.50 -2.95
CA CYS A 88 6.25 5.92 -2.56
C CYS A 88 5.66 6.14 -1.16
N ALA A 89 4.55 5.48 -0.81
CA ALA A 89 3.93 5.58 0.50
C ALA A 89 4.92 5.18 1.61
N GLY A 90 5.51 3.98 1.53
CA GLY A 90 6.52 3.56 2.50
C GLY A 90 7.75 4.47 2.51
N GLY A 91 8.23 4.87 1.33
CA GLY A 91 9.41 5.74 1.18
C GLY A 91 9.22 7.12 1.81
N MET A 92 8.07 7.75 1.61
CA MET A 92 7.74 9.04 2.24
C MET A 92 7.65 8.93 3.75
N ALA A 93 7.09 7.81 4.27
CA ALA A 93 6.97 7.59 5.70
C ALA A 93 8.33 7.46 6.39
N ILE A 94 9.19 6.58 5.87
CA ILE A 94 10.56 6.40 6.36
C ILE A 94 11.37 7.71 6.24
N SER A 95 11.23 8.43 5.13
CA SER A 95 11.94 9.70 4.93
C SER A 95 11.56 10.73 6.00
N TYR A 96 10.27 10.85 6.32
CA TYR A 96 9.79 11.73 7.38
C TYR A 96 10.39 11.38 8.73
N TRP A 97 10.32 10.11 9.14
CA TRP A 97 10.82 9.68 10.44
C TRP A 97 12.33 9.79 10.58
N VAL A 98 13.09 9.56 9.50
CA VAL A 98 14.52 9.87 9.48
C VAL A 98 14.77 11.36 9.73
N MET A 99 13.99 12.25 9.12
CA MET A 99 14.14 13.70 9.32
C MET A 99 13.75 14.13 10.75
N THR A 100 12.75 13.49 11.36
CA THR A 100 12.31 13.80 12.73
C THR A 100 13.07 13.01 13.80
N GLN A 101 13.97 12.10 13.42
CA GLN A 101 14.73 11.22 14.31
C GLN A 101 13.85 10.27 15.15
N GLU A 102 12.74 9.80 14.57
CA GLU A 102 11.80 8.85 15.19
C GLU A 102 12.04 7.43 14.66
N PHE A 103 12.20 6.46 15.55
CA PHE A 103 12.64 5.09 15.19
C PHE A 103 11.77 4.00 15.81
N ASP A 104 10.46 4.22 15.90
CA ASP A 104 9.54 3.18 16.33
C ASP A 104 9.60 1.97 15.38
N VAL A 105 9.97 0.82 15.94
CA VAL A 105 10.24 -0.41 15.17
C VAL A 105 8.99 -0.89 14.44
N THR A 106 7.81 -0.76 15.03
CA THR A 106 6.56 -1.25 14.47
C THR A 106 6.21 -0.43 13.22
N TRP A 107 6.23 0.89 13.35
CA TRP A 107 5.91 1.82 12.28
C TRP A 107 6.94 1.79 11.15
N TRP A 108 8.22 1.65 11.48
CA TRP A 108 9.26 1.40 10.49
C TRP A 108 9.06 0.09 9.74
N ALA A 109 8.79 -1.02 10.45
CA ALA A 109 8.64 -2.33 9.83
C ALA A 109 7.51 -2.36 8.81
N VAL A 110 6.35 -1.77 9.12
CA VAL A 110 5.21 -1.75 8.18
C VAL A 110 5.50 -0.91 6.93
N ASN A 111 6.25 0.18 7.05
CA ASN A 111 6.57 1.04 5.90
C ASN A 111 7.74 0.51 5.06
N LEU A 112 8.74 -0.11 5.70
CA LEU A 112 9.77 -0.88 4.99
C LEU A 112 9.15 -2.06 4.24
N TRP A 113 8.12 -2.70 4.79
CA TRP A 113 7.37 -3.74 4.09
C TRP A 113 6.73 -3.21 2.81
N LEU A 114 6.11 -2.03 2.81
CA LEU A 114 5.55 -1.41 1.60
C LEU A 114 6.64 -1.16 0.54
N ILE A 115 7.81 -0.67 0.96
CA ILE A 115 8.96 -0.44 0.07
C ILE A 115 9.39 -1.75 -0.59
N VAL A 116 9.67 -2.78 0.23
CA VAL A 116 10.13 -4.08 -0.26
C VAL A 116 9.10 -4.71 -1.20
N LEU A 117 7.83 -4.70 -0.81
CA LEU A 117 6.77 -5.29 -1.61
C LEU A 117 6.53 -4.53 -2.92
N GLY A 118 6.61 -3.20 -2.89
CA GLY A 118 6.56 -2.36 -4.10
C GLY A 118 7.70 -2.70 -5.07
N ILE A 119 8.94 -2.78 -4.58
CA ILE A 119 10.10 -3.17 -5.40
C ILE A 119 9.94 -4.58 -5.98
N LEU A 120 9.48 -5.55 -5.17
CA LEU A 120 9.26 -6.92 -5.64
C LEU A 120 8.18 -6.99 -6.73
N ASN A 121 7.09 -6.22 -6.61
CA ASN A 121 6.05 -6.19 -7.65
C ASN A 121 6.51 -5.49 -8.93
N LEU A 122 7.42 -4.51 -8.85
CA LEU A 122 8.02 -3.84 -10.01
C LEU A 122 9.07 -4.70 -10.72
N THR A 123 9.83 -5.51 -9.97
CA THR A 123 10.94 -6.32 -10.51
C THR A 123 10.55 -7.74 -10.87
N CYS A 124 9.48 -8.28 -10.25
CA CYS A 124 8.96 -9.62 -10.50
C CYS A 124 7.47 -9.55 -10.88
N PRO A 125 7.14 -9.27 -12.16
CA PRO A 125 5.76 -9.16 -12.59
C PRO A 125 5.04 -10.53 -12.53
N THR A 126 4.29 -10.76 -11.45
CA THR A 126 3.54 -12.01 -11.21
C THR A 126 2.11 -12.00 -11.74
N ARG A 127 1.63 -10.85 -12.25
CA ARG A 127 0.23 -10.66 -12.69
C ARG A 127 0.03 -10.83 -14.20
N VAL A 128 1.09 -11.11 -14.97
CA VAL A 128 1.03 -11.51 -16.39
C VAL A 128 0.89 -13.04 -16.48
N GLY A 129 -0.21 -13.56 -15.95
CA GLY A 129 -0.60 -14.96 -16.06
C GLY A 129 -1.63 -15.16 -17.16
N GLY A 130 -1.35 -14.64 -18.36
CA GLY A 130 -2.12 -15.01 -19.53
C GLY A 130 -1.71 -16.41 -19.94
N LYS A 131 -2.61 -17.38 -19.89
CA LYS A 131 -2.50 -18.56 -20.75
C LYS A 131 -2.42 -18.04 -22.19
N THR A 132 -1.22 -17.82 -22.70
CA THR A 132 -0.95 -18.01 -24.13
C THR A 132 -1.09 -19.50 -24.36
N ALA A 133 -2.34 -19.95 -24.53
CA ALA A 133 -2.59 -21.15 -25.30
C ALA A 133 -2.06 -20.85 -26.69
N LEU A 134 -0.84 -21.33 -26.94
CA LEU A 134 -0.24 -21.40 -28.26
C LEU A 134 -1.28 -21.98 -29.22
N SER A 135 -1.50 -21.24 -30.29
CA SER A 135 -2.06 -21.72 -31.54
C SER A 135 -1.52 -23.12 -31.90
N SER A 136 -2.42 -24.01 -32.32
CA SER A 136 -2.09 -24.86 -33.46
C SER A 136 -3.15 -24.63 -34.53
N PRO A 137 -2.76 -24.10 -35.72
CA PRO A 137 -3.53 -24.27 -36.94
C PRO A 137 -3.19 -25.64 -37.53
N ALA A 138 -4.18 -26.51 -37.64
CA ALA A 138 -4.28 -27.60 -38.63
C ALA A 138 -5.71 -28.15 -38.59
#